data_AF-A0A319EX81-F1
#
_entry.id   AF-A0A319EX81-F1
#
_cell.length_a   1.000
_cell.length_b   1.000
_cell.length_c   1.000
_cell.angle_alpha   90.00
_cell.angle_beta   90.00
_cell.angle_gamma   90.00
#
_symmetry.space_group_name_H-M   'P 1'
#
loop_
_entity.id
_entity.type
_entity.pdbx_description
1 polymer ?
#
loop_
_entity_poly.entity_id
_entity_poly.type
_entity_poly.pdbx_seq_one_letter_code
_entity_poly.pdbx_strand_id
1 'polypeptide(L)' 'MFLAGHLFHILHGVPEEAQEEFDQLFERESVTYEEIPKHLKAYEYTPEEYAEYEREEAEMGPITYVDTDSEGEEGMATTR' A
#
# COMPACT_ATOMS: atom_id res chain seq x y z
N MET A 1 -1.63 -3.12 -0.12
CA MET A 1 -1.54 -2.59 1.26
C MET A 1 -0.42 -3.31 1.99
N PHE A 2 0.40 -2.62 2.79
CA PHE A 2 1.39 -3.25 3.66
C PHE A 2 0.90 -3.26 5.11
N LEU A 3 0.73 -4.44 5.71
CA LEU A 3 0.20 -4.62 7.06
C LEU A 3 0.97 -5.75 7.77
N ALA A 4 1.41 -5.49 9.01
CA ALA A 4 2.13 -6.46 9.84
C ALA A 4 3.38 -7.09 9.18
N GLY A 5 4.00 -6.42 8.20
CA GLY A 5 5.14 -6.96 7.46
C GLY A 5 4.79 -7.65 6.14
N HIS A 6 3.52 -7.68 5.74
CA HIS A 6 3.02 -8.41 4.59
C HIS A 6 2.24 -7.51 3.62
N LEU A 7 2.36 -7.78 2.32
CA LEU A 7 1.60 -7.13 1.25
C LEU A 7 0.30 -7.89 0.97
N PHE A 8 -0.80 -7.15 0.90
CA PHE A 8 -2.13 -7.65 0.58
C PHE A 8 -2.75 -6.88 -0.59
N HIS A 9 -3.46 -7.62 -1.44
CA HIS A 9 -4.38 -7.05 -2.43
C HIS A 9 -5.56 -6.42 -1.70
N ILE A 10 -5.88 -5.17 -2.05
CA ILE A 10 -7.01 -4.43 -1.45
C ILE A 10 -7.89 -3.70 -2.48
N LEU A 11 -7.47 -3.60 -3.75
CA LEU A 11 -8.18 -2.79 -4.75
C LEU A 11 -8.99 -3.64 -5.73
N HIS A 12 -8.34 -4.47 -6.53
CA HIS A 12 -9.00 -5.23 -7.60
C HIS A 12 -9.28 -6.66 -7.16
N GLY A 13 -10.54 -7.10 -7.33
CA GLY A 13 -10.95 -8.47 -7.01
C GLY A 13 -11.17 -8.77 -5.53
N VAL A 14 -11.10 -7.74 -4.67
CA VAL A 14 -11.34 -7.85 -3.23
C VAL A 14 -12.75 -7.31 -2.92
N PRO A 15 -13.64 -8.09 -2.28
CA PRO A 15 -14.96 -7.62 -1.87
C PRO A 15 -14.88 -6.42 -0.91
N GLU A 16 -15.87 -5.53 -0.97
CA GLU A 16 -15.95 -4.32 -0.13
C GLU A 16 -15.82 -4.63 1.37
N GLU A 17 -16.52 -5.66 1.86
CA GLU A 17 -16.44 -6.11 3.27
C GLU A 17 -15.00 -6.43 3.71
N ALA A 18 -14.22 -7.07 2.83
CA ALA A 18 -12.83 -7.37 3.13
C ALA A 18 -11.95 -6.11 3.12
N GLN A 19 -12.26 -5.12 2.27
CA GLN A 19 -11.56 -3.83 2.25
C GLN A 19 -11.82 -3.06 3.56
N GLU A 20 -13.07 -2.99 4.01
CA GLU A 20 -13.44 -2.35 5.28
C GLU A 20 -12.76 -3.01 6.49
N GLU A 21 -12.61 -4.34 6.49
CA GLU A 21 -11.87 -5.03 7.54
C GLU A 21 -10.36 -4.74 7.50
N PHE A 22 -9.77 -4.63 6.31
CA PHE A 22 -8.38 -4.21 6.16
C PHE A 22 -8.15 -2.79 6.70
N ASP A 23 -9.07 -1.86 6.40
CA ASP A 23 -9.00 -0.48 6.90
C ASP A 23 -9.08 -0.45 8.44
N GLN A 24 -10.01 -1.20 9.04
CA GLN A 24 -10.10 -1.32 10.50
C GLN A 24 -8.84 -1.90 11.14
N LEU A 25 -8.18 -2.86 10.48
CA LEU A 25 -6.90 -3.38 10.96
C LEU A 25 -5.78 -2.34 10.83
N PHE A 26 -5.77 -1.57 9.74
CA PHE A 26 -4.77 -0.53 9.50
C PHE A 26 -4.86 0.63 10.51
N GLU A 27 -6.06 0.96 10.99
CA GLU A 27 -6.28 1.98 12.01
C GLU A 27 -5.78 1.59 13.41
N ARG A 28 -5.46 0.31 13.65
CA ARG A 28 -4.98 -0.16 14.96
C ARG A 28 -3.50 0.21 15.15
N GLU A 29 -3.17 0.68 16.36
CA GLU A 29 -1.79 1.06 16.73
C GLU A 29 -0.76 -0.06 16.52
N SER A 30 -1.18 -1.32 16.72
CA SER A 30 -0.36 -2.49 16.40
C SER A 30 -1.24 -3.66 15.96
N VAL A 31 -0.80 -4.34 14.90
CA VAL A 31 -1.39 -5.57 14.39
C VAL A 31 -0.25 -6.55 14.08
N THR A 32 -0.35 -7.74 14.62
CA THR A 32 0.51 -8.86 14.26
C THR A 32 -0.14 -9.71 13.17
N TYR A 33 0.66 -10.43 12.38
CA TYR A 33 0.14 -11.30 11.32
C TYR A 33 -0.81 -12.38 11.87
N GLU A 34 -0.58 -12.86 13.09
CA GLU A 34 -1.43 -13.87 13.74
C GLU A 34 -2.85 -13.36 14.00
N GLU A 35 -3.01 -12.06 14.25
CA GLU A 35 -4.30 -11.41 14.50
C GLU A 35 -5.10 -11.14 13.23
N ILE A 36 -4.47 -11.19 12.05
CA ILE A 36 -5.17 -10.98 10.78
C ILE A 36 -6.14 -12.16 10.55
N PRO A 37 -7.44 -11.89 10.32
CA PRO A 37 -8.43 -12.92 10.04
C PRO A 37 -8.03 -13.81 8.86
N LYS A 38 -8.32 -15.11 8.97
CA LYS A 38 -7.89 -16.11 7.99
C LYS A 38 -8.41 -15.83 6.59
N HIS A 39 -9.61 -15.28 6.45
CA HIS A 39 -10.18 -14.96 5.14
C HIS A 39 -9.48 -13.76 4.48
N LEU A 40 -8.97 -12.81 5.26
CA LEU A 40 -8.18 -11.70 4.73
C LEU A 40 -6.78 -12.15 4.27
N LYS A 41 -6.20 -13.17 4.93
CA LYS A 41 -4.93 -13.77 4.50
C LYS A 41 -4.98 -14.37 3.09
N ALA A 42 -6.16 -14.67 2.57
CA ALA A 42 -6.31 -15.16 1.20
C ALA A 42 -5.94 -14.11 0.14
N TYR A 43 -5.87 -12.82 0.52
CA TYR A 43 -5.47 -11.73 -0.35
C TYR A 43 -3.99 -11.36 -0.21
N GLU A 44 -3.22 -12.11 0.57
CA GLU A 44 -1.78 -11.91 0.66
C GLU A 44 -1.13 -12.14 -0.70
N TYR A 45 -0.13 -11.32 -1.03
CA TYR A 45 0.68 -11.50 -2.22
C TYR A 45 1.33 -12.88 -2.21
N THR A 46 1.35 -13.52 -3.36
CA THR A 46 2.13 -14.74 -3.60
C THR A 46 3.62 -14.42 -3.66
N PRO A 47 4.50 -15.40 -3.43
CA PRO A 47 5.95 -15.21 -3.54
C PRO A 47 6.39 -14.60 -4.88
N GLU A 48 5.71 -14.98 -5.97
CA GLU A 48 5.96 -14.44 -7.31
C GLU A 48 5.60 -12.95 -7.40
N GLU A 49 4.47 -12.54 -6.82
CA GLU A 49 4.03 -11.13 -6.78
C GLU A 49 4.94 -10.28 -5.90
N TYR A 50 5.47 -10.81 -4.79
CA TYR A 50 6.51 -10.13 -4.01
C TYR A 50 7.77 -9.89 -4.85
N ALA A 51 8.24 -10.90 -5.59
CA ALA A 51 9.43 -10.76 -6.43
C ALA A 51 9.22 -9.80 -7.61
N GLU A 52 7.99 -9.66 -8.10
CA GLU A 52 7.62 -8.62 -9.07
C GLU A 52 7.65 -7.24 -8.43
N TYR A 53 6.96 -7.07 -7.30
CA TYR A 53 6.95 -5.82 -6.53
C TYR A 53 8.37 -5.34 -6.17
N GLU A 54 9.25 -6.22 -5.68
CA GLU A 54 10.65 -5.89 -5.36
C GLU A 54 11.45 -5.43 -6.59
N ARG A 55 11.19 -6.03 -7.76
CA ARG A 55 11.83 -5.62 -9.01
C ARG A 55 11.33 -4.26 -9.47
N GLU A 56 10.03 -4.02 -9.38
CA GLU A 56 9.43 -2.73 -9.71
C GLU A 56 9.93 -1.62 -8.78
N GLU A 57 10.01 -1.85 -7.46
CA GLU A 57 10.59 -0.91 -6.50
C GLU A 57 12.09 -0.66 -6.76
N ALA A 58 12.84 -1.69 -7.16
CA ALA A 58 14.25 -1.52 -7.51
C ALA A 58 14.46 -0.71 -8.81
N GLU A 59 13.52 -0.79 -9.75
CA GLU A 59 13.56 -0.07 -11.02
C GLU A 59 13.06 1.38 -10.90
N MET A 60 11.92 1.58 -10.25
CA MET A 60 11.28 2.90 -10.12
C MET A 60 11.76 3.70 -8.90
N GLY A 61 12.46 3.06 -7.96
CA GLY A 61 12.70 3.59 -6.63
C GLY A 61 11.50 3.38 -5.70
N PRO A 62 11.64 3.67 -4.39
CA PRO A 62 10.52 3.52 -3.45
C PRO A 62 9.35 4.37 -3.91
N ILE A 63 8.16 3.77 -3.97
CA ILE A 63 6.93 4.50 -4.33
C ILE A 63 6.62 5.46 -3.17
N THR A 64 7.12 6.70 -3.26
CA THR A 64 6.66 7.77 -2.38
C THR A 64 5.28 8.16 -2.89
N TYR A 65 4.23 7.92 -2.09
CA TYR A 65 2.95 8.60 -2.28
C TYR A 65 3.26 10.10 -2.22
N VAL A 66 3.30 10.75 -3.38
CA VAL A 66 3.31 12.21 -3.44
C VAL A 66 1.86 12.58 -3.16
N ASP A 67 1.57 13.09 -1.96
CA ASP A 67 0.33 13.79 -1.68
C ASP A 67 0.22 14.94 -2.71
N THR A 68 -0.42 14.70 -3.85
CA THR A 68 -0.80 15.76 -4.79
C THR A 68 -2.04 16.45 -4.25
N ASP A 69 -1.89 17.08 -3.08
CA ASP A 69 -2.84 18.05 -2.52
C ASP A 69 -2.08 19.32 -2.08
N SER A 70 -1.02 19.69 -2.82
CA SER A 70 -0.59 21.08 -2.88
C SER A 70 -1.20 21.73 -4.12
N GLU A 71 -2.41 22.26 -3.93
CA GLU A 71 -2.94 23.35 -4.75
C GLU A 71 -1.88 24.46 -4.87
N GLY A 72 -1.82 25.07 -6.06
CA GLY A 72 -0.65 25.77 -6.56
C GLY A 72 -0.25 27.06 -5.84
N GLU A 73 0.93 27.56 -6.18
CA GLU A 73 1.08 28.94 -6.64
C GLU A 73 2.36 29.11 -7.45
N GLU A 74 2.25 30.00 -8.44
CA GLU A 74 3.20 30.29 -9.49
C GLU A 74 4.46 31.00 -8.98
N GLY A 75 5.59 30.77 -9.65
CA GLY A 75 6.83 31.46 -9.35
C GLY A 75 7.87 31.32 -10.44
N MET A 76 7.60 31.96 -11.58
CA MET A 76 8.58 32.15 -12.65
C MET A 76 9.83 32.90 -12.18
N ALA A 77 10.96 32.52 -12.81
CA ALA A 77 12.04 33.37 -13.33
C ALA A 77 13.40 33.42 -12.60
N THR A 78 14.39 33.02 -13.41
CA THR A 78 15.68 33.65 -13.75
C THR A 78 16.92 33.48 -12.87
N THR A 79 17.90 32.79 -13.46
CA THR A 79 19.32 33.16 -13.63
C THR A 79 19.83 34.39 -12.87
N ARG A 80 20.86 34.19 -12.04
CA ARG A 80 22.28 34.48 -12.40
C ARG A 80 23.26 33.83 -11.43
#